data_AF-A0A963RT53-F1
#
_entry.id   AF-A0A963RT53-F1
#
_cell.length_a   1.000
_cell.length_b   1.000
_cell.length_c   1.000
_cell.angle_alpha   90.00
_cell.angle_beta   90.00
_cell.angle_gamma   90.00
#
_symmetry.space_group_name_H-M   'P 1'
#
loop_
_entity.id
_entity.type
_entity.pdbx_description
1 polymer ?
#
loop_
_entity_poly.entity_id
_entity_poly.type
_entity_poly.pdbx_seq_one_letter_code
_entity_poly.pdbx_strand_id
1 'polypeptide(L)'
;LFVPLGGGGLLSGCALAARALAPGCKVFGVEPEAGDDGQRSLREGRIVHIDTPQTLADGAQTQHLGNYTFAIIRDKVDDILTASDAELVEAMRF
;
A
#
# COMPACT_ATOMS: atom_id res chain seq x y z
N LEU A 1 9.88 0.24 7.90
CA LEU A 1 8.51 0.64 8.27
C LEU A 1 7.56 -0.05 7.31
N PHE A 2 6.63 -0.86 7.83
CA PHE A 2 5.56 -1.48 7.05
C PHE A 2 4.26 -0.73 7.36
N VAL A 3 3.49 -0.38 6.33
CA VAL A 3 2.28 0.41 6.45
C VAL A 3 1.18 -0.20 5.58
N PRO A 4 -0.03 -0.42 6.10
CA PRO A 4 -1.13 -0.93 5.29
C PRO A 4 -1.51 0.08 4.21
N LEU A 5 -1.94 -0.45 3.07
CA LEU A 5 -2.23 0.32 1.86
C LEU A 5 -3.64 -0.03 1.36
N GLY A 6 -4.51 0.99 1.36
CA GLY A 6 -5.72 1.07 0.53
C GLY A 6 -5.53 2.24 -0.45
N GLY A 7 -6.30 3.31 -0.32
CA GLY A 7 -6.16 4.50 -1.19
C GLY A 7 -4.83 5.30 -1.05
N GLY A 8 -3.91 4.87 -0.17
CA GLY A 8 -2.56 5.43 -0.04
C GLY A 8 -2.38 6.59 0.93
N GLY A 9 -3.43 7.05 1.61
CA GLY A 9 -3.37 8.20 2.53
C GLY A 9 -2.36 7.98 3.67
N LEU A 10 -2.52 6.88 4.40
CA LEU A 10 -1.63 6.52 5.52
C LEU A 10 -0.18 6.29 5.06
N LEU A 11 0.02 5.46 4.02
CA LEU A 11 1.35 5.18 3.47
C LEU A 11 2.07 6.44 3.01
N SER A 12 1.39 7.33 2.28
CA SER A 12 2.00 8.57 1.77
C SER A 12 2.43 9.51 2.90
N GLY A 13 1.60 9.66 3.94
CA GLY A 13 1.95 10.45 5.14
C GLY A 13 3.14 9.86 5.90
N CYS A 14 3.14 8.54 6.12
CA CYS A 14 4.25 7.83 6.74
C CYS A 14 5.54 7.95 5.92
N ALA A 15 5.46 7.86 4.58
CA ALA A 15 6.61 8.03 3.71
C ALA A 15 7.21 9.44 3.80
N LEU A 16 6.36 10.48 3.84
CA LEU A 16 6.82 11.86 4.06
C LEU A 16 7.55 12.01 5.41
N ALA A 17 6.96 11.51 6.49
CA ALA A 17 7.56 11.58 7.82
C ALA A 17 8.89 10.80 7.89
N ALA A 18 8.93 9.59 7.32
CA ALA A 18 10.15 8.77 7.29
C ALA A 18 11.27 9.46 6.50
N ARG A 19 10.98 10.04 5.33
CA ARG A 19 11.98 10.74 4.52
C ARG A 19 12.53 12.00 5.22
N ALA A 20 11.72 12.67 6.03
CA ALA A 20 12.15 13.86 6.77
C ALA A 20 12.95 13.53 8.04
N LEU A 21 12.52 12.52 8.80
CA LEU A 21 13.04 12.25 10.15
C LEU A 21 14.03 11.09 10.21
N ALA A 22 13.96 10.16 9.27
CA ALA A 22 14.78 8.95 9.24
C ALA A 22 15.09 8.54 7.79
N PRO A 23 15.93 9.30 7.05
CA PRO A 23 16.12 9.11 5.61
C PRO A 23 16.64 7.72 5.20
N GLY A 24 17.30 6.99 6.12
CA GLY A 24 17.72 5.60 5.90
C GLY A 24 16.64 4.54 6.14
N CYS A 25 15.45 4.92 6.61
CA CYS A 25 14.35 4.00 6.87
C CYS A 25 13.71 3.56 5.54
N LYS A 26 13.68 2.25 5.30
CA LYS A 26 12.88 1.69 4.20
C LYS A 26 11.40 1.70 4.55
N VAL A 27 10.57 2.13 3.63
CA VAL A 27 9.11 2.23 3.75
C VAL A 27 8.47 1.28 2.75
N PHE A 28 7.69 0.34 3.27
CA PHE A 28 6.97 -0.67 2.50
C PHE A 28 5.46 -0.48 2.67
N GLY A 29 4.74 -0.38 1.56
CA GLY A 29 3.29 -0.55 1.53
C GLY A 29 2.91 -2.03 1.61
N VAL A 30 1.78 -2.35 2.22
CA VAL A 30 1.26 -3.73 2.27
C VAL A 30 -0.22 -3.74 1.90
N GLU A 31 -0.57 -4.47 0.85
CA GLU A 31 -1.94 -4.64 0.32
C GLU A 31 -2.41 -6.09 0.53
N PRO A 32 -3.73 -6.34 0.56
CA PRO A 32 -4.24 -7.69 0.36
C PRO A 32 -3.90 -8.18 -1.06
N GLU A 33 -3.58 -9.47 -1.23
CA GLU A 33 -3.23 -10.06 -2.53
C GLU A 33 -4.31 -9.85 -3.60
N ALA A 34 -5.58 -9.90 -3.21
CA ALA A 34 -6.70 -9.66 -4.14
C ALA A 34 -6.82 -8.19 -4.60
N GLY A 35 -6.24 -7.24 -3.84
CA GLY A 35 -6.32 -5.80 -4.05
C GLY A 35 -4.94 -5.18 -4.31
N ASP A 36 -4.21 -5.71 -5.28
CA ASP A 36 -2.82 -5.33 -5.61
C ASP A 36 -2.70 -4.08 -6.50
N ASP A 37 -3.70 -3.20 -6.48
CA ASP A 37 -3.78 -2.04 -7.38
C ASP A 37 -2.62 -1.06 -7.18
N GLY A 38 -2.21 -0.82 -5.94
CA GLY A 38 -1.09 0.05 -5.63
C GLY A 38 0.25 -0.56 -6.04
N GLN A 39 0.47 -1.85 -5.80
CA GLN A 39 1.67 -2.57 -6.25
C GLN A 39 1.80 -2.48 -7.77
N ARG A 40 0.73 -2.83 -8.50
CA ARG A 40 0.70 -2.73 -9.96
C ARG A 40 0.91 -1.29 -10.42
N SER A 41 0.29 -0.32 -9.74
CA SER A 41 0.46 1.10 -10.06
C SER A 41 1.90 1.57 -9.92
N LEU A 42 2.59 1.13 -8.86
CA LEU A 42 3.99 1.47 -8.62
C LEU A 42 4.89 0.85 -9.69
N ARG A 43 4.66 -0.41 -10.05
CA ARG A 43 5.43 -1.11 -11.09
C ARG A 43 5.21 -0.55 -12.48
N GLU A 44 3.97 -0.18 -12.81
CA GLU A 44 3.61 0.39 -14.10
C GLU A 44 3.91 1.89 -14.21
N GLY A 45 4.21 2.57 -13.10
CA GLY A 45 4.45 4.00 -13.05
C GLY A 45 3.21 4.87 -13.31
N ARG A 46 2.02 4.27 -13.32
CA ARG A 46 0.72 4.92 -13.53
C ARG A 46 -0.34 4.27 -12.66
N ILE A 47 -1.43 4.98 -12.36
CA ILE A 47 -2.54 4.40 -11.59
C ILE A 47 -3.22 3.29 -12.40
N VAL A 48 -3.31 2.12 -11.78
CA VAL A 48 -4.02 0.93 -12.25
C VAL A 48 -5.37 0.87 -11.54
N HIS A 49 -6.40 0.46 -12.28
CA HIS A 49 -7.74 0.25 -11.74
C HIS A 49 -8.06 -1.25 -11.78
N ILE A 50 -8.67 -1.74 -10.71
CA ILE A 50 -9.17 -3.11 -10.57
C ILE A 50 -10.64 -3.10 -10.16
N ASP A 51 -11.31 -4.25 -10.28
CA ASP A 51 -12.61 -4.44 -9.64
C ASP A 51 -12.45 -4.44 -8.11
N THR A 52 -13.54 -4.18 -7.37
CA THR A 52 -13.48 -4.21 -5.90
C THR A 52 -12.96 -5.57 -5.42
N PRO A 53 -11.80 -5.61 -4.73
CA PRO A 53 -11.15 -6.85 -4.39
C PRO A 53 -11.94 -7.60 -3.32
N GLN A 54 -11.97 -8.93 -3.44
CA GLN A 54 -12.63 -9.81 -2.48
C GLN A 54 -11.61 -10.26 -1.44
N THR A 55 -11.63 -9.61 -0.27
CA THR A 55 -10.69 -9.83 0.84
C THR A 55 -11.36 -9.45 2.16
N LEU A 56 -10.93 -10.07 3.26
CA LEU A 56 -11.34 -9.68 4.62
C LEU A 56 -10.80 -8.29 5.04
N ALA A 57 -9.81 -7.74 4.35
CA ALA A 57 -9.27 -6.41 4.60
C ALA A 57 -10.19 -5.30 4.05
N ASP A 58 -11.33 -5.09 4.70
CA ASP A 58 -12.39 -4.14 4.32
C ASP A 58 -11.86 -2.70 4.10
N GLY A 59 -10.96 -2.23 4.96
CA GLY A 59 -10.31 -0.92 4.84
C GLY A 59 -9.35 -0.77 3.66
N ALA A 60 -9.01 -1.86 2.96
CA ALA A 60 -8.10 -1.89 1.82
C ALA A 60 -8.80 -2.37 0.53
N GLN A 61 -10.13 -2.32 0.45
CA GLN A 61 -10.88 -2.68 -0.76
C GLN A 61 -10.97 -1.56 -1.81
N THR A 62 -9.96 -0.70 -1.89
CA THR A 62 -9.91 0.34 -2.92
C THR A 62 -9.69 -0.26 -4.30
N GLN A 63 -10.20 0.41 -5.33
CA GLN A 63 -10.05 -0.03 -6.72
C GLN A 63 -8.82 0.58 -7.40
N HIS A 64 -8.27 1.64 -6.81
CA HIS A 64 -7.11 2.37 -7.29
C HIS A 64 -6.58 3.31 -6.18
N LEU A 65 -5.30 3.67 -6.28
CA LEU A 65 -4.71 4.73 -5.47
C LEU A 65 -5.29 6.12 -5.80
N GLY A 66 -5.27 7.03 -4.81
CA GLY A 66 -5.56 8.44 -5.03
C GLY A 66 -4.48 9.17 -5.83
N ASN A 67 -4.85 10.22 -6.57
CA ASN A 67 -3.91 10.98 -7.41
C ASN A 67 -2.74 11.59 -6.61
N TYR A 68 -3.03 12.22 -5.47
CA TYR A 68 -2.00 12.83 -4.62
C TYR A 68 -1.14 11.79 -3.92
N THR A 69 -1.77 10.72 -3.42
CA THR A 69 -1.07 9.66 -2.68
C THR A 69 -0.15 8.88 -3.61
N PHE A 70 -0.58 8.59 -4.84
CA PHE A 70 0.25 7.92 -5.84
C PHE A 70 1.52 8.70 -6.18
N ALA A 71 1.42 10.01 -6.41
CA ALA A 71 2.60 10.84 -6.70
C ALA A 71 3.66 10.75 -5.58
N ILE A 72 3.21 10.76 -4.31
CA ILE A 72 4.11 10.63 -3.16
C ILE A 72 4.67 9.20 -3.06
N ILE A 73 3.81 8.19 -3.20
CA ILE A 73 4.17 6.78 -3.09
C ILE A 73 5.24 6.44 -4.13
N ARG A 74 5.01 6.79 -5.40
CA ARG A 74 5.95 6.56 -6.50
C ARG A 74 7.33 7.13 -6.23
N ASP A 75 7.40 8.31 -5.61
CA ASP A 75 8.66 9.02 -5.42
C ASP A 75 9.35 8.67 -4.08
N LYS A 76 8.63 8.11 -3.10
CA LYS A 76 9.11 8.01 -1.71
C LYS A 76 8.95 6.64 -1.07
N VAL A 77 8.22 5.69 -1.64
CA VAL A 77 8.07 4.34 -1.08
C VAL A 77 9.09 3.41 -1.73
N ASP A 78 9.71 2.53 -0.93
CA ASP A 78 10.74 1.61 -1.42
C ASP A 78 10.12 0.43 -2.18
N ASP A 79 9.04 -0.14 -1.66
CA ASP A 79 8.28 -1.17 -2.36
C ASP A 79 6.84 -1.33 -1.82
N ILE A 80 6.00 -2.06 -2.53
CA ILE A 80 4.68 -2.52 -2.08
C ILE A 80 4.66 -4.05 -2.14
N LEU A 81 4.31 -4.65 -1.01
CA LEU A 81 4.16 -6.09 -0.83
C LEU A 81 2.68 -6.45 -0.75
N THR A 82 2.37 -7.73 -0.94
CA THR A 82 1.02 -8.27 -0.76
C THR A 82 0.99 -9.34 0.32
N ALA A 83 -0.17 -9.52 0.94
CA ALA A 83 -0.45 -10.61 1.88
C ALA A 83 -1.79 -11.26 1.55
N SER A 84 -1.84 -12.59 1.61
CA SER A 84 -3.08 -13.35 1.46
C SER A 84 -3.99 -13.19 2.67
N ASP A 85 -5.30 -13.40 2.48
CA ASP A 85 -6.26 -13.41 3.59
C ASP A 85 -5.91 -14.42 4.68
N ALA A 86 -5.29 -15.55 4.32
CA ALA A 86 -4.81 -16.53 5.29
C ALA A 86 -3.68 -15.97 6.17
N GLU A 87 -2.74 -15.21 5.60
CA GLU A 87 -1.68 -14.52 6.35
C GLU A 87 -2.24 -13.40 7.23
N LEU A 88 -3.28 -12.68 6.77
CA LEU A 88 -3.97 -11.69 7.59
C LEU A 88 -4.64 -12.33 8.81
N VAL A 89 -5.33 -13.46 8.63
CA VAL A 89 -5.94 -14.22 9.74
C VAL A 89 -4.88 -14.67 10.74
N GLU A 90 -3.74 -15.18 10.26
CA GLU A 90 -2.67 -15.60 11.15
C GLU A 90 -2.04 -14.42 11.91
N ALA A 91 -1.84 -13.27 11.24
CA ALA A 91 -1.30 -12.07 11.86
C ALA A 91 -2.21 -11.49 12.96
N MET A 92 -3.54 -11.59 12.81
CA MET A 92 -4.52 -11.12 13.80
C MET A 92 -4.59 -11.98 15.08
N ARG A 93 -3.98 -13.17 15.10
CA ARG A 93 -4.02 -14.06 16.27
C ARG A 93 -3.10 -13.63 17.42
N PHE A 94 -2.26 -12.63 17.20
CA PHE A 94 -1.25 -12.15 18.15
C PHE A 94 -1.58 -10.74 18.65
#